data_AF-A0A120KP86-F1
#
_entry.id   AF-A0A120KP86-F1
#
_cell.length_a   1.000
_cell.length_b   1.000
_cell.length_c   1.000
_cell.angle_alpha   90.00
_cell.angle_beta   90.00
_cell.angle_gamma   90.00
#
_symmetry.space_group_name_H-M   'P 1'
#
loop_
_entity.id
_entity.type
_entity.pdbx_description
1 polymer ?
#
loop_
_entity_poly.entity_id
_entity_poly.type
_entity_poly.pdbx_seq_one_letter_code
_entity_poly.pdbx_strand_id
1 'polypeptide(L)'
;MKKKLAILLGVIALSSMSFGATTKTGASSIENSLNNLEKQLTDLQKMEDQKYAQEEAKAAAAQQKIDEYSKIQATIDERISTIESTAETSIFGKEFKSKISEYKALRNQLDKEIANQQKIIDNFELLKSLR
;
A
#
# COMPACT_ATOMS: atom_id res chain seq x y z
N MET A 1 19.26 -15.56 -8.38
CA MET A 1 18.24 -16.19 -7.52
C MET A 1 16.89 -15.55 -7.81
N LYS A 2 15.96 -16.28 -8.43
CA LYS A 2 14.64 -15.77 -8.80
C LYS A 2 13.75 -15.80 -7.55
N LYS A 3 13.58 -14.65 -6.87
CA LYS A 3 12.68 -14.56 -5.72
C LYS A 3 11.24 -14.55 -6.23
N LYS A 4 10.55 -15.67 -6.07
CA LYS A 4 9.10 -15.78 -6.28
C LYS A 4 8.41 -14.96 -5.18
N LEU A 5 8.15 -13.68 -5.42
CA LEU A 5 7.21 -12.93 -4.58
C LEU A 5 5.82 -13.47 -4.90
N ALA A 6 5.25 -14.14 -3.90
CA ALA A 6 3.86 -14.56 -3.92
C ALA A 6 2.98 -13.30 -3.97
N ILE A 7 2.59 -12.91 -5.18
CA ILE A 7 1.54 -11.93 -5.38
C ILE A 7 0.27 -12.63 -4.91
N LEU A 8 -0.16 -12.30 -3.69
CA LEU A 8 -1.44 -12.73 -3.14
C LEU A 8 -2.54 -11.90 -3.85
N LEU A 9 -2.68 -12.10 -5.16
CA LEU A 9 -3.85 -11.66 -5.91
C LEU A 9 -5.02 -12.47 -5.36
N GLY A 10 -5.80 -11.83 -4.49
CA GLY A 10 -7.01 -12.40 -3.93
C GLY A 10 -7.82 -13.03 -5.04
N VAL A 11 -8.01 -14.34 -4.93
CA VAL A 11 -8.83 -15.13 -5.84
C VAL A 11 -10.21 -14.48 -5.87
N ILE A 12 -10.51 -13.73 -6.92
CA ILE A 12 -11.89 -13.44 -7.28
C ILE A 12 -12.45 -14.80 -7.67
N ALA A 13 -13.15 -15.44 -6.72
CA ALA A 13 -13.93 -16.62 -6.99
C ALA A 13 -15.02 -16.20 -7.98
N LEU A 14 -14.69 -16.21 -9.27
CA LEU A 14 -15.66 -16.21 -10.35
C LEU A 14 -16.43 -17.50 -10.19
N SER A 15 -17.56 -17.40 -9.48
CA SER A 15 -18.55 -18.45 -9.37
C SER A 15 -18.90 -18.89 -10.79
N SER A 16 -18.29 -19.98 -11.25
CA SER A 16 -18.52 -20.57 -12.56
C SER A 16 -19.95 -21.11 -12.56
N MET A 17 -20.91 -20.27 -12.92
CA MET A 17 -22.27 -20.72 -13.15
C MET A 17 -22.25 -21.57 -14.42
N SER A 18 -22.43 -22.87 -14.23
CA SER A 18 -22.51 -23.85 -15.31
C SER A 18 -23.59 -23.42 -16.30
N PHE A 19 -23.26 -23.41 -17.59
CA PHE A 19 -24.24 -23.42 -18.68
C PHE A 19 -24.99 -24.76 -18.65
N GLY A 20 -25.92 -24.88 -17.70
CA GLY A 20 -26.85 -26.00 -17.60
C GLY A 20 -27.92 -25.83 -18.66
N ALA A 21 -27.87 -26.67 -19.68
CA ALA A 21 -28.88 -26.78 -20.71
C ALA A 21 -30.27 -27.01 -20.11
N THR A 22 -31.21 -26.07 -20.31
CA THR A 22 -32.64 -26.34 -20.20
C THR A 22 -33.35 -25.97 -21.50
N THR A 23 -33.77 -27.03 -22.18
CA THR A 23 -34.55 -27.01 -23.40
C THR A 23 -35.94 -26.40 -23.16
N LYS A 24 -36.23 -25.22 -23.75
CA LYS A 24 -37.49 -24.74 -24.35
C LYS A 24 -37.70 -23.22 -24.18
N THR A 25 -37.10 -22.42 -25.08
CA THR A 25 -37.67 -21.24 -25.78
C THR A 25 -36.53 -20.52 -26.51
N GLY A 26 -36.50 -20.68 -27.84
CA GLY A 26 -35.44 -20.19 -28.72
C GLY A 26 -35.38 -18.67 -28.81
N ALA A 27 -34.18 -18.16 -29.11
CA ALA A 27 -33.78 -16.74 -29.19
C ALA A 27 -33.79 -15.98 -27.85
N SER A 28 -34.92 -15.87 -27.14
CA SER A 28 -35.03 -15.01 -25.94
C SER A 28 -34.14 -15.47 -24.78
N SER A 29 -33.93 -16.78 -24.59
CA SER A 29 -33.05 -17.30 -23.51
C SER A 29 -31.55 -17.12 -23.80
N ILE A 30 -31.16 -17.11 -25.06
CA ILE A 30 -29.75 -16.93 -25.48
C ILE A 30 -29.40 -15.43 -25.42
N GLU A 31 -30.28 -14.57 -25.93
CA GLU A 31 -30.15 -13.12 -25.83
C GLU A 31 -30.07 -12.64 -24.37
N ASN A 32 -30.92 -13.17 -23.49
CA ASN A 32 -30.85 -12.87 -22.06
C ASN A 32 -29.52 -13.31 -21.41
N SER A 33 -28.97 -14.45 -21.85
CA SER A 33 -27.68 -14.94 -21.36
C SER A 33 -26.53 -14.05 -21.85
N LEU A 34 -26.56 -13.63 -23.11
CA LEU A 34 -25.60 -12.68 -23.68
C LEU A 34 -25.65 -11.33 -22.95
N ASN A 35 -26.84 -10.76 -22.77
CA ASN A 35 -27.03 -9.50 -22.04
C ASN A 35 -26.50 -9.58 -20.60
N ASN A 36 -26.69 -10.71 -19.92
CA ASN A 36 -26.15 -10.92 -18.58
C ASN A 36 -24.61 -11.00 -18.59
N LEU A 37 -24.00 -11.67 -19.57
CA LEU A 37 -22.54 -11.70 -19.73
C LEU A 37 -21.96 -10.31 -20.02
N GLU A 38 -22.58 -9.54 -20.91
CA GLU A 38 -22.17 -8.16 -21.22
C GLU A 38 -22.26 -7.26 -20.00
N LYS A 39 -23.34 -7.41 -19.21
CA LYS A 39 -23.47 -6.71 -17.93
C LYS A 39 -22.36 -7.11 -16.95
N GLN A 40 -22.08 -8.41 -16.80
CA GLN A 40 -21.00 -8.90 -15.93
C GLN A 40 -19.64 -8.38 -16.37
N LEU A 41 -19.36 -8.34 -17.67
CA LEU A 41 -18.13 -7.78 -18.21
C LEU A 41 -18.01 -6.28 -17.90
N THR A 42 -19.08 -5.52 -18.08
CA THR A 42 -19.12 -4.09 -17.76
C THR A 42 -18.91 -3.85 -16.26
N ASP A 43 -19.55 -4.66 -15.41
CA ASP A 43 -19.38 -4.59 -13.96
C ASP A 43 -17.94 -4.93 -13.55
N LEU A 44 -17.31 -5.92 -14.18
CA LEU A 44 -15.90 -6.27 -13.96
C LEU A 44 -14.96 -5.11 -14.31
N GLN A 45 -15.13 -4.50 -15.48
CA GLN A 45 -14.34 -3.34 -15.92
C GLN A 45 -14.48 -2.17 -14.93
N LYS A 46 -15.70 -1.88 -14.49
CA LYS A 46 -15.96 -0.84 -13.49
C LYS A 46 -15.27 -1.15 -12.16
N MET A 47 -15.31 -2.39 -11.70
CA MET A 47 -14.64 -2.80 -10.46
C MET A 47 -13.11 -2.68 -10.57
N GLU A 48 -12.55 -3.03 -11.72
CA GLU A 48 -11.12 -2.87 -12.00
C GLU A 48 -10.70 -1.40 -11.94
N ASP A 49 -11.44 -0.50 -12.60
CA ASP A 49 -11.18 0.95 -12.56
C ASP A 49 -11.28 1.52 -11.15
N GLN A 50 -12.31 1.11 -10.39
CA GLN A 50 -12.47 1.53 -9.00
C GLN A 50 -11.33 1.05 -8.11
N LYS A 51 -10.87 -0.19 -8.32
CA LYS A 51 -9.72 -0.74 -7.58
C LYS A 51 -8.43 -0.01 -7.92
N TYR A 52 -8.21 0.28 -9.20
CA TYR A 52 -7.05 1.04 -9.63
C TYR A 52 -7.01 2.43 -8.98
N ALA A 53 -8.12 3.19 -9.05
CA ALA A 53 -8.22 4.51 -8.43
C ALA A 53 -8.04 4.46 -6.90
N GLN A 54 -8.51 3.39 -6.25
CA GLN A 54 -8.29 3.18 -4.82
C GLN A 54 -6.80 2.98 -4.49
N GLU A 55 -6.08 2.17 -5.26
CA GLU A 55 -4.64 1.96 -5.06
C GLU A 55 -3.82 3.21 -5.38
N GLU A 56 -4.22 3.99 -6.39
CA GLU A 56 -3.60 5.29 -6.70
C GLU A 56 -3.72 6.27 -5.53
N ALA A 57 -4.92 6.39 -4.95
CA ALA A 57 -5.14 7.24 -3.78
C ALA A 57 -4.33 6.78 -2.56
N LYS A 58 -4.18 5.46 -2.35
CA LYS A 58 -3.33 4.92 -1.28
C LYS A 58 -1.85 5.25 -1.49
N ALA A 59 -1.35 5.13 -2.72
CA ALA A 59 0.02 5.47 -3.05
C ALA A 59 0.30 6.97 -2.84
N ALA A 60 -0.63 7.84 -3.26
CA ALA A 60 -0.53 9.28 -3.02
C ALA A 60 -0.52 9.61 -1.52
N ALA A 61 -1.38 8.98 -0.72
CA ALA A 61 -1.39 9.16 0.73
C ALA A 61 -0.11 8.61 1.40
N ALA A 62 0.44 7.51 0.89
CA ALA A 62 1.70 6.95 1.36
C ALA A 62 2.87 7.93 1.10
N GLN A 63 2.91 8.57 -0.06
CA GLN A 63 3.92 9.59 -0.36
C GLN A 63 3.83 10.78 0.60
N GLN A 64 2.62 11.29 0.88
CA GLN A 64 2.43 12.38 1.85
C GLN A 64 2.96 12.00 3.25
N LYS A 65 2.74 10.76 3.69
CA LYS A 65 3.27 10.27 4.97
C LYS A 65 4.79 10.16 4.97
N ILE A 66 5.41 9.73 3.86
CA ILE A 66 6.88 9.72 3.74
C ILE A 66 7.44 11.13 3.90
N ASP A 67 6.81 12.12 3.25
CA ASP A 67 7.25 13.52 3.33
C ASP A 67 7.11 14.08 4.76
N GLU A 68 6.02 13.74 5.45
CA GLU A 68 5.81 14.10 6.85
C GLU A 68 6.85 13.45 7.77
N TYR A 69 7.05 12.14 7.65
CA TYR A 69 8.03 11.41 8.46
C TYR A 69 9.45 11.90 8.21
N SER A 70 9.80 12.26 6.97
CA SER A 70 11.12 12.82 6.63
C SER A 70 11.38 14.16 7.34
N LYS A 71 10.36 15.00 7.51
CA LYS A 71 10.48 16.26 8.30
C LYS A 71 10.69 15.98 9.79
N ILE A 72 9.98 14.99 10.34
CA ILE A 72 10.13 14.57 11.73
C ILE A 72 11.53 13.99 11.95
N GLN A 73 12.02 13.19 11.01
CA GLN A 73 13.37 12.64 11.03
C GLN A 73 14.44 13.74 11.10
N ALA A 74 14.36 14.76 10.24
CA ALA A 74 15.28 15.90 10.29
C ALA A 74 15.24 16.62 11.65
N THR A 75 14.03 16.79 12.22
CA THR A 75 13.86 17.38 13.56
C THR A 75 14.53 16.54 14.64
N ILE A 76 14.39 15.21 14.58
CA ILE A 76 15.05 14.29 15.54
C ILE A 76 16.57 14.38 15.41
N ASP A 77 17.09 14.40 14.18
CA ASP A 77 18.52 14.44 13.90
C ASP A 77 19.14 15.77 14.45
N GLU A 78 18.45 16.90 14.28
CA GLU A 78 18.83 18.20 14.87
C GLU A 78 18.82 18.16 16.41
N ARG A 79 17.78 17.57 17.01
CA ARG A 79 17.67 17.45 18.48
C ARG A 79 18.76 16.57 19.06
N ILE A 80 19.08 15.45 18.41
CA ILE A 80 20.20 14.59 18.80
C ILE A 80 21.50 15.40 18.79
N SER A 81 21.80 16.11 17.70
CA SER A 81 23.03 16.92 17.60
C SER A 81 23.11 17.98 18.70
N THR A 82 22.00 18.66 19.02
CA THR A 82 21.94 19.68 20.08
C THR A 82 22.15 19.07 21.48
N ILE A 83 21.61 17.88 21.71
CA ILE A 83 21.80 17.19 22.99
C ILE A 83 23.24 16.68 23.10
N GLU A 84 23.81 16.13 22.02
CA GLU A 84 25.19 15.64 22.00
C GLU A 84 26.19 16.75 22.34
N SER A 85 26.02 17.97 21.80
CA SER A 85 26.89 19.11 22.15
C SER A 85 26.77 19.55 23.62
N THR A 86 25.59 19.35 24.23
CA THR A 86 25.33 19.74 25.62
C THR A 86 25.78 18.66 26.62
N ALA A 87 25.66 17.38 26.24
CA ALA A 87 25.93 16.25 27.10
C ALA A 87 27.39 16.17 27.56
N GLU A 88 28.33 16.61 26.73
CA GLU A 88 29.78 16.55 27.00
C GLU A 88 30.23 17.48 28.14
N THR A 89 29.47 18.54 28.42
CA THR A 89 29.81 19.53 29.46
C THR A 89 28.81 19.57 30.61
N SER A 90 27.76 18.74 30.56
CA SER A 90 26.69 18.74 31.56
C SER A 90 26.95 17.75 32.69
N ILE A 91 26.62 18.16 33.92
CA ILE A 91 26.54 17.27 35.09
C ILE A 91 25.46 16.17 34.93
N PHE A 92 24.49 16.38 34.03
CA PHE A 92 23.45 15.40 33.67
C PHE A 92 23.79 14.65 32.37
N GLY A 93 25.08 14.50 32.06
CA GLY A 93 25.53 13.87 30.81
C GLY A 93 24.99 12.45 30.61
N LYS A 94 24.75 11.70 31.69
CA LYS A 94 24.15 10.35 31.62
C LYS A 94 22.68 10.41 31.17
N GLU A 95 21.90 11.32 31.73
CA GLU A 95 20.50 11.55 31.40
C GLU A 95 20.36 12.01 29.95
N PHE A 96 21.24 12.92 29.49
CA PHE A 96 21.27 13.35 28.09
C PHE A 96 21.62 12.19 27.13
N LYS A 97 22.60 11.34 27.47
CA LYS A 97 22.92 10.13 26.68
C LYS A 97 21.75 9.14 26.64
N SER A 98 21.02 8.98 27.73
CA SER A 98 19.77 8.20 27.76
C SER A 98 18.73 8.81 26.82
N LYS A 99 18.56 10.14 26.84
CA LYS A 99 17.59 10.83 25.99
C LYS A 99 17.94 10.72 24.50
N ILE A 100 19.21 10.84 24.13
CA ILE A 100 19.69 10.58 22.77
C ILE A 100 19.31 9.17 22.31
N SER A 101 19.43 8.17 23.20
CA SER A 101 19.10 6.78 22.87
C SER A 101 17.59 6.60 22.57
N GLU A 102 16.72 7.28 23.31
CA GLU A 102 15.28 7.32 23.03
C GLU A 102 14.99 7.96 21.65
N TYR A 103 15.63 9.09 21.34
CA TYR A 103 15.49 9.74 20.03
C TYR A 103 15.96 8.83 18.88
N LYS A 104 17.09 8.15 19.05
CA LYS A 104 17.61 7.17 18.06
C LYS A 104 16.66 5.99 17.89
N ALA A 105 16.01 5.52 18.96
CA ALA A 105 15.00 4.47 18.86
C ALA A 105 13.77 4.91 18.05
N LEU A 106 13.27 6.14 18.30
CA LEU A 106 12.16 6.71 17.52
C LEU A 106 12.55 6.91 16.05
N ARG A 107 13.77 7.39 15.77
CA ARG A 107 14.30 7.53 14.40
C ARG A 107 14.25 6.21 13.62
N ASN A 108 14.71 5.14 14.26
CA ASN A 108 14.68 3.79 13.68
C ASN A 108 13.24 3.26 13.45
N GLN A 109 12.27 3.68 14.27
CA GLN A 109 10.86 3.36 14.02
C GLN A 109 10.33 4.10 12.80
N LEU A 110 10.65 5.39 12.65
CA LEU A 110 10.30 6.16 11.45
C LEU A 110 10.89 5.57 10.17
N ASP A 111 12.13 5.06 10.21
CA ASP A 111 12.74 4.39 9.05
C ASP A 111 11.94 3.17 8.59
N LYS A 112 11.43 2.37 9.55
CA LYS A 112 10.58 1.21 9.25
C LYS A 112 9.25 1.63 8.66
N GLU A 113 8.63 2.67 9.21
CA GLU A 113 7.36 3.19 8.70
C GLU A 113 7.50 3.79 7.30
N ILE A 114 8.56 4.56 7.03
CA ILE A 114 8.88 5.06 5.69
C ILE A 114 9.05 3.89 4.71
N ALA A 115 9.80 2.85 5.08
CA ALA A 115 9.96 1.67 4.24
C ALA A 115 8.63 0.92 3.99
N ASN A 116 7.71 0.92 4.95
CA ASN A 116 6.38 0.36 4.77
C ASN A 116 5.51 1.20 3.83
N GLN A 117 5.56 2.54 3.94
CA GLN A 117 4.87 3.43 3.01
C GLN A 117 5.44 3.29 1.60
N GLN A 118 6.77 3.18 1.46
CA GLN A 118 7.42 3.00 0.15
C GLN A 118 6.94 1.72 -0.55
N LYS A 119 6.74 0.63 0.18
CA LYS A 119 6.17 -0.61 -0.40
C LYS A 119 4.76 -0.41 -0.97
N ILE A 120 3.95 0.48 -0.39
CA ILE A 120 2.61 0.79 -0.93
C ILE A 120 2.75 1.47 -2.29
N ILE A 121 3.69 2.42 -2.41
CA ILE A 121 4.00 3.11 -3.66
C ILE A 121 4.54 2.12 -4.69
N ASP A 122 5.52 1.29 -4.32
CA ASP A 122 6.12 0.29 -5.21
C ASP A 122 5.08 -0.72 -5.73
N ASN A 123 4.14 -1.14 -4.87
CA ASN A 123 3.06 -2.04 -5.26
C ASN A 123 2.11 -1.37 -6.27
N PHE A 124 1.81 -0.07 -6.11
CA PHE A 124 0.99 0.66 -7.08
C PHE A 124 1.72 0.87 -8.41
N GLU A 125 3.00 1.21 -8.39
CA GLU A 125 3.80 1.31 -9.62
C GLU A 125 3.89 -0.03 -10.36
N LEU A 126 4.00 -1.15 -9.62
CA LEU A 126 3.88 -2.48 -10.21
C LEU A 126 2.50 -2.70 -10.84
N LEU A 127 1.41 -2.39 -10.12
CA LEU A 127 0.05 -2.49 -10.65
C LEU A 127 -0.12 -1.69 -11.94
N LYS A 128 0.39 -0.46 -11.97
CA LYS A 128 0.39 0.44 -13.12
C LYS A 128 1.18 -0.11 -14.30
N SER A 129 2.29 -0.81 -14.06
CA SER A 129 3.09 -1.43 -15.13
C SER A 129 2.44 -2.67 -15.77
N LEU A 130 1.49 -3.29 -15.06
CA LEU A 130 0.76 -4.47 -15.53
C LEU A 130 -0.51 -4.11 -16.31
N ARG A 131 -0.95 -2.85 -16.20
CA ARG A 131 -2.11 -2.30 -16.91
C ARG A 131 -1.67 -1.71 -18.25
#